data_AF-A0A2H0EC91-F1
#
_entry.id   AF-A0A2H0EC91-F1
#
_cell.length_a   1.000
_cell.length_b   1.000
_cell.length_c   1.000
_cell.angle_alpha   90.00
_cell.angle_beta   90.00
_cell.angle_gamma   90.00
#
_symmetry.space_group_name_H-M   'P 1'
#
loop_
_entity.id
_entity.type
_entity.pdbx_description
1 polymer ?
#
loop_
_entity_poly.entity_id
_entity_poly.type
_entity_poly.pdbx_seq_one_letter_code
_entity_poly.pdbx_strand_id
1 'polypeptide(L)'
;MMANEVTTRAIESISEGVFDFILINYANSDIIAHTGNYEACLKAVRVIDEQIDQLVKTVLEHNAVLIITSDHGNIEKLFNPLTGLPETQHDP
;
A
#
# COMPACT_ATOMS: atom_id res chain seq x y z
N MET A 1 -8.96 1.52 7.18
CA MET A 1 -7.96 0.42 7.19
C MET A 1 -6.74 0.90 7.97
N MET A 2 -5.80 0.00 8.28
CA MET A 2 -4.79 0.19 9.34
C MET A 2 -3.39 0.57 8.82
N ALA A 3 -3.30 1.23 7.67
CA ALA A 3 -2.00 1.53 7.05
C ALA A 3 -1.09 2.38 7.97
N ASN A 4 -1.67 3.34 8.70
CA ASN A 4 -0.92 4.18 9.62
C ASN A 4 -0.35 3.39 10.81
N GLU A 5 -1.14 2.51 11.41
CA GLU A 5 -0.75 1.68 12.54
C GLU A 5 0.34 0.67 12.13
N VAL A 6 0.20 0.09 10.93
CA VAL A 6 1.20 -0.80 10.34
C VAL A 6 2.52 -0.06 10.10
N THR A 7 2.47 1.15 9.55
CA THR A 7 3.66 2.00 9.29
C THR A 7 4.36 2.38 10.58
N THR A 8 3.57 2.83 11.58
CA THR A 8 4.07 3.20 12.90
C THR A 8 4.83 2.04 13.52
N ARG A 9 4.24 0.84 13.51
CA ARG A 9 4.89 -0.35 14.08
C ARG A 9 6.17 -0.74 13.34
N ALA A 10 6.20 -0.58 12.03
CA ALA A 10 7.40 -0.83 11.23
C ALA A 10 8.52 0.17 11.56
N ILE A 11 8.21 1.46 11.68
CA ILE A 11 9.17 2.52 12.05
C ILE A 11 9.76 2.27 13.44
N GLU A 12 8.93 1.92 14.42
CA GLU A 12 9.39 1.53 15.75
C GLU A 12 10.36 0.34 15.67
N SER A 13 10.00 -0.69 14.91
CA SER A 13 10.80 -1.90 14.76
C SER A 13 12.15 -1.65 14.08
N ILE A 14 12.20 -0.73 13.10
CA ILE A 14 13.45 -0.29 12.47
C ILE A 14 14.31 0.49 13.48
N SER A 15 13.69 1.41 14.22
CA SER A 15 14.38 2.25 15.21
C SER A 15 14.97 1.44 16.37
N GLU A 16 14.28 0.39 16.79
CA GLU A 16 14.74 -0.54 17.82
C GLU A 16 15.92 -1.41 17.35
N GLY A 17 16.07 -1.63 16.04
CA GLY A 17 17.15 -2.44 15.47
C GLY A 17 17.12 -3.91 15.87
N VAL A 18 15.95 -4.44 16.25
CA VAL A 18 15.79 -5.80 16.79
C VAL A 18 15.51 -6.87 15.73
N PHE A 19 15.25 -6.47 14.48
CA PHE A 19 14.95 -7.39 13.38
C PHE A 19 15.92 -7.18 12.21
N ASP A 20 16.43 -8.28 11.66
CA ASP A 20 17.21 -8.27 10.42
C ASP A 20 16.33 -8.13 9.16
N PHE A 21 15.04 -8.47 9.28
CA PHE A 21 14.08 -8.45 8.17
C PHE A 21 12.68 -8.10 8.67
N ILE A 22 12.01 -7.19 7.96
CA ILE A 22 10.64 -6.75 8.23
C ILE A 22 9.84 -6.86 6.93
N LEU A 23 8.68 -7.53 6.99
CA LEU A 23 7.74 -7.66 5.87
C LEU A 23 6.44 -6.94 6.22
N ILE A 24 5.96 -6.09 5.30
CA ILE A 24 4.76 -5.27 5.47
C ILE A 24 3.81 -5.54 4.30
N ASN A 25 2.51 -5.63 4.59
CA ASN A 25 1.45 -5.65 3.58
C ASN A 25 0.48 -4.49 3.84
N TYR A 26 0.25 -3.66 2.82
CA TYR A 26 -0.79 -2.63 2.82
C TYR A 26 -2.01 -3.10 2.01
N ALA A 27 -3.01 -3.64 2.70
CA ALA A 27 -4.20 -4.18 2.05
C ALA A 27 -5.14 -3.11 1.44
N ASN A 28 -4.86 -1.81 1.63
CA ASN A 28 -5.82 -0.75 1.32
C ASN A 28 -6.19 -0.67 -0.17
N SER A 29 -5.23 -0.82 -1.06
CA SER A 29 -5.48 -0.72 -2.50
C SER A 29 -6.41 -1.81 -3.00
N ASP A 30 -6.16 -3.06 -2.59
CA ASP A 30 -6.92 -4.22 -3.06
C ASP A 30 -8.36 -4.26 -2.50
N ILE A 31 -8.48 -4.20 -1.17
CA ILE A 31 -9.79 -4.30 -0.50
C ILE A 31 -10.73 -3.18 -0.93
N ILE A 32 -10.20 -1.99 -1.19
CA ILE A 32 -11.01 -0.85 -1.64
C ILE A 32 -11.34 -0.94 -3.13
N ALA A 33 -10.44 -1.44 -3.97
CA ALA A 33 -10.73 -1.65 -5.39
C ALA A 33 -11.87 -2.66 -5.62
N HIS A 34 -11.98 -3.69 -4.78
CA HIS A 34 -13.14 -4.61 -4.79
C HIS A 34 -14.51 -3.94 -4.54
N THR A 35 -14.55 -2.71 -4.03
CA THR A 35 -15.80 -1.96 -3.86
C THR A 35 -16.28 -1.26 -5.13
N GLY A 36 -15.40 -1.08 -6.13
CA GLY A 36 -15.67 -0.32 -7.36
C GLY A 36 -15.88 1.19 -7.14
N ASN A 37 -15.60 1.70 -5.94
CA ASN A 37 -15.75 3.12 -5.63
C ASN A 37 -14.46 3.89 -5.95
N TYR A 38 -14.46 4.61 -7.07
CA TYR A 38 -13.30 5.36 -7.57
C TYR A 38 -12.73 6.36 -6.56
N GLU A 39 -13.57 7.17 -5.91
CA GLU A 39 -13.11 8.18 -4.95
C GLU A 39 -12.48 7.52 -3.70
N ALA A 40 -13.06 6.41 -3.25
CA ALA A 40 -12.48 5.64 -2.16
C ALA A 40 -11.13 5.02 -2.58
N CYS A 41 -11.01 4.51 -3.81
CA CYS A 41 -9.77 3.97 -4.35
C CYS A 41 -8.67 5.04 -4.42
N LEU A 42 -8.99 6.22 -4.96
CA LEU A 42 -8.05 7.33 -5.03
C LEU A 42 -7.55 7.73 -3.63
N LYS A 43 -8.45 7.78 -2.65
CA LYS A 43 -8.08 8.03 -1.26
C LYS A 43 -7.21 6.92 -0.68
N ALA A 44 -7.50 5.65 -0.98
CA ALA A 44 -6.72 4.51 -0.51
C ALA A 44 -5.26 4.56 -1.02
N VAL A 45 -5.06 4.88 -2.30
CA VAL A 45 -3.72 5.04 -2.89
C VAL A 45 -2.97 6.19 -2.21
N ARG A 46 -3.60 7.35 -2.02
CA ARG A 46 -2.97 8.50 -1.33
C ARG A 46 -2.51 8.17 0.09
N VAL A 47 -3.34 7.43 0.84
CA VAL A 47 -2.98 7.01 2.21
C VAL A 47 -1.76 6.08 2.20
N ILE A 48 -1.69 5.13 1.25
CA ILE A 48 -0.52 4.25 1.11
C ILE A 48 0.72 5.06 0.73
N ASP A 49 0.60 5.99 -0.22
CA ASP A 49 1.71 6.85 -0.66
C ASP A 49 2.30 7.66 0.52
N GLU A 50 1.46 8.30 1.34
CA GLU A 50 1.87 9.01 2.55
C GLU A 50 2.56 8.12 3.59
N GLN A 51 2.16 6.85 3.68
CA GLN A 51 2.76 5.87 4.59
C GLN A 51 4.12 5.38 4.07
N ILE A 52 4.22 5.15 2.76
CA ILE A 52 5.49 4.76 2.10
C ILE A 52 6.51 5.90 2.23
N ASP A 53 6.12 7.16 2.06
CA ASP A 53 7.02 8.31 2.24
C ASP A 53 7.65 8.34 3.64
N GLN A 54 6.85 8.11 4.69
CA GLN A 54 7.36 7.99 6.06
C GLN A 54 8.34 6.82 6.22
N LEU A 55 7.99 5.65 5.67
CA LEU A 55 8.85 4.47 5.75
C LEU A 55 10.18 4.67 5.01
N VAL A 56 10.16 5.28 3.83
CA VAL A 56 11.37 5.60 3.04
C VAL A 56 12.31 6.49 3.84
N LYS A 57 11.79 7.54 4.48
CA LYS A 57 12.60 8.44 5.32
C LYS A 57 13.29 7.69 6.45
N THR A 58 12.53 6.90 7.22
CA THR A 58 13.09 6.13 8.33
C THR A 58 14.14 5.12 7.87
N VAL A 59 13.89 4.40 6.77
CA VAL A 59 14.86 3.43 6.22
C VAL A 59 16.18 4.11 5.83
N LEU A 60 16.10 5.26 5.14
CA LEU A 60 17.28 6.01 4.71
C LEU A 60 18.08 6.56 5.91
N GLU A 61 17.40 7.04 6.95
CA GLU A 61 18.03 7.50 8.19
C GLU A 61 18.80 6.38 8.92
N HIS A 62 18.33 5.14 8.83
CA HIS A 62 18.93 3.98 9.49
C HIS A 62 19.89 3.19 8.59
N ASN A 63 20.23 3.68 7.39
CA ASN A 63 21.06 2.99 6.40
C ASN A 63 20.58 1.56 6.07
N ALA A 64 19.26 1.36 6.08
CA ALA A 64 18.63 0.09 5.71
C ALA A 64 18.27 0.05 4.21
N VAL A 65 17.81 -1.12 3.74
CA VAL A 65 17.35 -1.32 2.36
C VAL A 65 15.83 -1.53 2.37
N LEU A 66 15.12 -0.81 1.49
CA LEU A 66 13.69 -0.99 1.26
C LEU A 66 13.44 -1.55 -0.15
N ILE A 67 12.62 -2.59 -0.23
CA ILE A 67 12.09 -3.12 -1.48
C ILE A 67 10.57 -2.92 -1.45
N ILE A 68 10.04 -2.27 -2.48
CA ILE A 68 8.61 -2.03 -2.65
C ILE A 68 8.13 -2.86 -3.84
N THR A 69 7.12 -3.69 -3.63
CA THR A 69 6.52 -4.55 -4.65
C THR A 69 5.03 -4.75 -4.36
N SER A 70 4.28 -5.24 -5.34
CA SER A 70 2.98 -5.84 -5.14
C SER A 70 3.03 -7.34 -5.46
N ASP A 71 2.03 -8.07 -4.99
CA ASP A 71 1.74 -9.45 -5.35
C ASP A 71 0.93 -9.56 -6.64
N HIS A 72 0.03 -8.60 -6.89
CA HIS A 72 -0.75 -8.48 -8.13
C HIS A 72 -1.20 -7.02 -8.38
N GLY A 73 -1.99 -6.83 -9.44
CA GLY A 73 -2.72 -5.59 -9.75
C GLY A 73 -4.19 -5.64 -9.33
N ASN A 74 -4.84 -4.48 -9.22
CA ASN A 74 -6.29 -4.30 -9.06
C ASN A 74 -6.66 -2.81 -9.29
N ILE A 75 -6.13 -1.94 -8.43
CA ILE A 75 -6.56 -0.53 -8.33
C ILE A 75 -6.17 0.34 -9.54
N GLU A 76 -5.27 -0.13 -10.40
CA GLU A 76 -4.89 0.52 -11.65
C GLU A 76 -6.00 0.51 -12.70
N LYS A 77 -6.99 -0.38 -12.56
CA LYS A 77 -8.07 -0.59 -13.54
C LYS A 77 -9.42 -0.70 -12.84
N LEU A 78 -10.04 0.46 -12.61
CA LEU A 78 -11.31 0.56 -11.86
C LEU A 78 -12.56 0.53 -12.74
N PHE A 79 -12.39 0.65 -14.05
CA PHE A 79 -13.49 0.64 -15.02
C PHE A 79 -13.10 -0.13 -16.28
N ASN A 80 -14.07 -0.84 -16.84
CA ASN A 80 -13.89 -1.49 -18.12
C ASN A 80 -13.88 -0.42 -19.23
N PRO A 81 -12.85 -0.36 -20.09
CA PRO A 81 -12.74 0.69 -21.10
C PRO A 81 -13.79 0.59 -22.23
N LEU A 82 -14.42 -0.58 -22.42
CA LEU A 82 -15.43 -0.79 -23.46
C LEU A 82 -16.85 -0.53 -22.96
N THR A 83 -17.14 -0.90 -21.71
CA THR A 83 -18.51 -0.82 -21.15
C THR A 83 -18.69 0.33 -20.16
N GLY A 84 -17.61 0.88 -19.61
CA GLY A 84 -17.62 1.89 -18.55
C GLY A 84 -18.10 1.38 -17.20
N LEU A 85 -18.37 0.07 -17.07
CA LEU A 85 -18.81 -0.54 -15.82
C LEU A 85 -17.63 -0.69 -14.84
N PRO A 86 -17.86 -0.60 -13.52
CA PRO A 86 -16.82 -0.83 -12.54
C PRO A 86 -16.18 -2.21 -12.69
N GLU A 87 -14.85 -2.26 -12.61
CA GLU A 87 -14.09 -3.51 -12.46
C GLU A 87 -13.68 -3.65 -11.00
N THR A 88 -14.04 -4.79 -10.41
CA THR A 88 -13.89 -5.07 -8.98
C THR A 88 -13.08 -6.35 -8.74
N GLN A 89 -12.33 -6.82 -9.72
CA GLN A 89 -11.52 -8.03 -9.66
C GLN A 89 -10.13 -7.74 -10.20
N HIS A 90 -9.18 -8.61 -9.88
CA HIS A 90 -7.82 -8.55 -10.42
C HIS A 90 -7.86 -8.85 -11.92
N ASP A 91 -6.94 -8.24 -12.67
CA ASP A 91 -6.65 -8.73 -14.02
C ASP A 91 -5.93 -10.09 -13.88
N PRO A 92 -6.37 -11.13 -14.62
CA PRO A 92 -5.78 -12.47 -14.57
C PRO A 92 -4.37 -12.56 -15.16
#